data_AF-A0A7W0F0E7-F1
#
_entry.id   AF-A0A7W0F0E7-F1
#
_cell.length_a   1.000
_cell.length_b   1.000
_cell.length_c   1.000
_cell.angle_alpha   90.00
_cell.angle_beta   90.00
_cell.angle_gamma   90.00
#
_symmetry.space_group_name_H-M   'P 1'
#
loop_
_entity.id
_entity.type
_entity.pdbx_description
1 polymer ?
#
loop_
_entity_poly.entity_id
_entity_poly.type
_entity_poly.pdbx_seq_one_letter_code
_entity_poly.pdbx_strand_id
1 'polypeptide(L)'
;GFDAISAGGVLAWLMDCLSQGLIEPSELGVNQLPRWEMDGFDVVRDSLHNAELGMALLDQILLPGGKIPLESGARKFARRLAREKGKKVSDLFVYNAFARQGWMVPNQYWTPGVFAPMAIMGKYYMSYGREFLPPRELGKENARRMLKELMLDNLGFCRFHRAWAEDLLPEIVEKIFGCKDAFLRAISLTASRITSRNASVFWESERTLDMVFTFLKNQKDIHGVQNEDLNHWVEFFARDKSAAAYEFWYEMHKGIHELLREFPD
;
A
#
# COMPACT_ATOMS: atom_id res chain seq x y z
N GLY A 1 14.19 -6.85 14.22
CA GLY A 1 14.27 -5.68 13.33
C GLY A 1 12.89 -5.43 12.75
N PHE A 2 12.46 -4.18 12.70
CA PHE A 2 11.19 -3.80 12.09
C PHE A 2 11.36 -3.52 10.60
N ASP A 3 10.31 -3.77 9.82
CA ASP A 3 10.14 -3.08 8.53
C ASP A 3 9.83 -1.61 8.82
N ALA A 4 10.69 -0.70 8.37
CA ALA A 4 10.58 0.72 8.68
C ALA A 4 9.29 1.35 8.13
N ILE A 5 8.80 0.87 6.99
CA ILE A 5 7.55 1.37 6.39
C ILE A 5 6.35 0.97 7.27
N SER A 6 6.24 -0.32 7.60
CA SER A 6 5.18 -0.83 8.45
C SER A 6 5.23 -0.24 9.85
N ALA A 7 6.41 -0.14 10.46
CA ALA A 7 6.58 0.51 11.76
C ALA A 7 6.14 1.98 11.69
N GLY A 8 6.62 2.73 10.68
CA GLY A 8 6.23 4.12 10.49
C GLY A 8 4.72 4.30 10.33
N GLY A 9 4.06 3.48 9.51
CA GLY A 9 2.61 3.55 9.31
C GLY A 9 1.79 3.16 10.54
N VAL A 10 2.26 2.19 11.33
CA VAL A 10 1.61 1.83 12.61
C VAL A 10 1.77 2.95 13.62
N LEU A 11 2.95 3.55 13.75
CA LEU A 11 3.18 4.67 14.65
C LEU A 11 2.34 5.89 14.25
N ALA A 12 2.31 6.23 12.96
CA ALA A 12 1.48 7.32 12.44
C ALA A 12 -0.01 7.10 12.77
N TRP A 13 -0.52 5.89 12.55
CA TRP A 13 -1.90 5.53 12.91
C TRP A 13 -2.20 5.70 14.41
N LEU A 14 -1.30 5.23 15.27
CA LEU A 14 -1.49 5.36 16.72
C LEU A 14 -1.42 6.82 17.16
N MET A 15 -0.50 7.61 16.61
CA MET A 15 -0.44 9.05 16.87
C MET A 15 -1.68 9.78 16.36
N ASP A 16 -2.22 9.44 15.20
CA ASP A 16 -3.50 9.99 14.71
C ASP A 16 -4.66 9.66 15.66
N CYS A 17 -4.69 8.44 16.22
CA CYS A 17 -5.69 8.06 17.21
C CYS A 17 -5.54 8.86 18.52
N LEU A 18 -4.30 9.09 18.98
CA LEU A 18 -4.01 9.93 20.15
C LEU A 18 -4.45 11.38 19.89
N SER A 19 -4.07 11.93 18.74
CA SER A 19 -4.39 13.31 18.34
C SER A 19 -5.90 13.57 18.27
N GLN A 20 -6.67 12.57 17.82
CA GLN A 20 -8.13 12.66 17.76
C GLN A 20 -8.85 12.24 19.05
N GLY A 21 -8.12 11.92 20.12
CA GLY A 21 -8.70 11.46 21.39
C GLY A 21 -9.47 10.15 21.29
N LEU A 22 -9.15 9.30 20.31
CA LEU A 22 -9.79 7.99 20.13
C LEU A 22 -9.17 6.93 21.04
N ILE A 23 -7.91 7.14 21.42
CA ILE A 23 -7.17 6.31 22.36
C ILE A 23 -6.48 7.26 23.33
N GLU A 24 -6.53 6.98 24.62
CA GLU A 24 -5.82 7.74 25.63
C GLU A 24 -4.34 7.34 25.68
N PRO A 25 -3.39 8.26 25.99
CA PRO A 25 -1.97 7.94 26.10
C PRO A 25 -1.69 6.72 26.99
N SER A 26 -2.36 6.64 28.14
CA SER A 26 -2.18 5.58 29.12
C SER A 26 -2.58 4.18 28.59
N GLU A 27 -3.48 4.12 27.62
CA GLU A 27 -3.90 2.87 26.98
C GLU A 27 -2.83 2.30 26.05
N LEU A 28 -1.95 3.16 25.52
CA LEU A 28 -0.78 2.77 24.73
C LEU A 28 0.50 2.73 25.56
N GLY A 29 0.44 2.98 26.87
CA GLY A 29 1.61 2.97 27.75
C GLY A 29 2.53 4.18 27.58
N VAL A 30 1.99 5.30 27.09
CA VAL A 30 2.69 6.57 26.91
C VAL A 30 2.01 7.68 27.71
N ASN A 31 2.65 8.84 27.81
CA ASN A 31 2.18 9.98 28.63
C ASN A 31 2.13 11.30 27.85
N GLN A 32 2.28 11.25 26.53
CA GLN A 32 2.35 12.42 25.66
C GLN A 32 1.38 12.27 24.49
N LEU A 33 0.93 13.41 23.97
CA LEU A 33 0.21 13.52 22.71
C LEU A 33 1.17 14.00 21.62
N PRO A 34 0.95 13.62 20.35
CA PRO A 34 1.73 14.16 19.25
C PRO A 34 1.40 15.65 19.03
N ARG A 35 2.33 16.38 18.43
CA ARG A 35 2.17 17.78 18.02
C ARG A 35 2.05 17.84 16.50
N TRP A 36 0.87 18.17 16.00
CA TRP A 36 0.59 18.29 14.56
C TRP A 36 0.12 19.69 14.14
N GLU A 37 -0.05 20.61 15.09
CA GLU A 37 -0.46 21.98 14.80
C GLU A 37 0.61 22.69 13.98
N MET A 38 0.30 22.98 12.72
CA MET A 38 1.23 23.58 11.77
C MET A 38 1.45 25.07 12.03
N ASP A 39 0.45 25.74 12.60
CA ASP A 39 0.60 27.14 13.02
C ASP A 39 1.55 27.22 14.21
N GLY A 40 2.68 27.90 14.02
CA GLY A 40 3.73 28.00 15.03
C GLY A 40 4.55 26.72 15.26
N PHE A 41 4.48 25.71 14.38
CA PHE A 41 5.23 24.46 14.52
C PHE A 41 6.75 24.70 14.58
N ASP A 42 7.39 24.32 15.69
CA ASP A 42 8.84 24.36 15.84
C ASP A 42 9.43 23.08 15.22
N VAL A 43 9.96 23.22 14.00
CA VAL A 43 10.51 22.10 13.22
C VAL A 43 11.51 21.26 14.00
N VAL A 44 12.29 21.85 14.92
CA VAL A 44 13.28 21.08 15.69
C VAL A 44 12.63 20.48 16.93
N ARG A 45 11.99 21.31 17.77
CA ARG A 45 11.48 20.87 19.08
C ARG A 45 10.27 19.96 18.96
N ASP A 46 9.33 20.29 18.09
CA ASP A 46 8.09 19.51 17.95
C ASP A 46 8.35 18.21 17.18
N SER A 47 9.28 18.21 16.21
CA SER A 47 9.73 16.96 15.57
C SER A 47 10.45 16.04 16.55
N LEU A 48 11.32 16.58 17.42
CA LEU A 48 11.98 15.79 18.46
C LEU A 48 10.96 15.22 19.45
N HIS A 49 9.99 16.03 19.90
CA HIS A 49 8.89 15.57 20.76
C HIS A 49 8.11 14.41 20.13
N ASN A 50 7.75 14.52 18.84
CA ASN A 50 7.06 13.43 18.13
C ASN A 50 7.96 12.20 17.94
N ALA A 51 9.26 12.37 17.73
CA ALA A 51 10.21 11.27 17.66
C ALA A 51 10.34 10.54 19.00
N GLU A 52 10.38 11.26 20.12
CA GLU A 52 10.38 10.69 21.48
C GLU A 52 9.10 9.90 21.77
N LEU A 53 7.94 10.42 21.38
CA LEU A 53 6.68 9.67 21.43
C LEU A 53 6.74 8.41 20.56
N GLY A 54 7.30 8.50 19.35
CA GLY A 54 7.49 7.37 18.45
C GLY A 54 8.37 6.27 19.06
N MET A 55 9.47 6.64 19.71
CA MET A 55 10.34 5.72 20.45
C MET A 55 9.58 5.05 21.61
N ALA A 56 8.84 5.82 22.40
CA ALA A 56 8.06 5.28 23.51
C ALA A 56 6.99 4.28 23.04
N LEU A 57 6.32 4.54 21.91
CA LEU A 57 5.38 3.60 21.31
C LEU A 57 6.08 2.32 20.80
N LEU A 58 7.28 2.44 20.20
CA LEU A 58 8.07 1.28 19.80
C LEU A 58 8.49 0.42 20.99
N ASP A 59 8.88 1.03 22.10
CA ASP A 59 9.16 0.31 23.34
C ASP A 59 7.94 -0.48 23.82
N GLN A 60 6.74 0.10 23.73
CA GLN A 60 5.48 -0.57 24.09
C GLN A 60 5.09 -1.72 23.16
N ILE A 61 5.64 -1.77 21.95
CA ILE A 61 5.53 -2.92 21.04
C ILE A 61 6.54 -4.02 21.40
N LEU A 62 7.74 -3.65 21.84
CA LEU A 62 8.85 -4.58 22.10
C LEU A 62 8.80 -5.22 23.49
N LEU A 63 8.32 -4.48 24.50
CA LEU A 63 8.35 -4.92 25.89
C LEU A 63 7.41 -6.12 26.11
N PRO A 64 7.86 -7.18 26.80
CA PRO A 64 6.96 -8.23 27.27
C PRO A 64 5.85 -7.65 28.15
N GLY A 65 4.59 -7.84 27.73
CA GLY A 65 3.44 -7.25 28.43
C GLY A 65 3.22 -5.75 28.15
N GLY A 66 3.91 -5.19 27.15
CA GLY A 66 3.68 -3.84 26.65
C GLY A 66 2.24 -3.64 26.17
N LYS A 67 1.81 -2.38 26.11
CA LYS A 67 0.40 -2.03 25.83
C LYS A 67 0.01 -2.15 24.36
N ILE A 68 0.96 -2.41 23.46
CA ILE A 68 0.73 -2.50 22.01
C ILE A 68 1.10 -3.91 21.51
N PRO A 69 0.25 -4.92 21.76
CA PRO A 69 0.54 -6.30 21.39
C PRO A 69 0.33 -6.52 19.88
N LEU A 70 1.44 -6.67 19.15
CA LEU A 70 1.46 -6.86 17.69
C LEU A 70 1.82 -8.29 17.26
N GLU A 71 1.75 -9.29 18.14
CA GLU A 71 2.11 -10.68 17.86
C GLU A 71 1.25 -11.29 16.74
N SER A 72 0.03 -10.79 16.58
CA SER A 72 -0.87 -11.14 15.48
C SER A 72 -0.99 -10.07 14.39
N GLY A 73 -0.13 -9.04 14.43
CA GLY A 73 -0.08 -7.94 13.48
C GLY A 73 -1.02 -6.76 13.77
N ALA A 74 -0.67 -5.59 13.22
CA ALA A 74 -1.37 -4.33 13.46
C ALA A 74 -2.81 -4.33 12.97
N ARG A 75 -3.13 -4.97 11.84
CA ARG A 75 -4.52 -5.09 11.36
C ARG A 75 -5.43 -5.76 12.38
N LYS A 76 -4.98 -6.84 13.04
CA LYS A 76 -5.79 -7.52 14.06
C LYS A 76 -5.91 -6.67 15.33
N PHE A 77 -4.84 -5.98 15.71
CA PHE A 77 -4.87 -5.04 16.83
C PHE A 77 -5.86 -3.88 16.58
N ALA A 78 -5.82 -3.26 15.40
CA ALA A 78 -6.76 -2.23 14.97
C ALA A 78 -8.21 -2.73 15.01
N ARG A 79 -8.49 -3.95 14.53
CA ARG A 79 -9.83 -4.56 14.59
C ARG A 79 -10.32 -4.80 16.02
N ARG A 80 -9.42 -5.15 16.94
CA ARG A 80 -9.77 -5.28 18.37
C ARG A 80 -10.16 -3.92 18.94
N LEU A 81 -9.29 -2.93 18.77
CA LEU A 81 -9.56 -1.56 19.24
C LEU A 81 -10.85 -1.00 18.64
N ALA A 82 -11.10 -1.23 17.35
CA ALA A 82 -12.31 -0.77 16.68
C ALA A 82 -13.61 -1.40 17.22
N ARG A 83 -13.55 -2.63 17.77
CA ARG A 83 -14.71 -3.25 18.44
C ARG A 83 -15.00 -2.62 19.80
N GLU A 84 -13.96 -2.16 20.49
CA GLU A 84 -14.05 -1.57 21.82
C GLU A 84 -14.38 -0.08 21.77
N LYS A 85 -13.83 0.64 20.77
CA LYS A 85 -13.82 2.11 20.70
C LYS A 85 -14.53 2.68 19.46
N GLY A 86 -14.97 1.80 18.56
CA GLY A 86 -15.65 2.18 17.32
C GLY A 86 -14.75 2.16 16.07
N LYS A 87 -15.39 2.04 14.90
CA LYS A 87 -14.74 1.88 13.58
C LYS A 87 -13.72 2.97 13.27
N LYS A 88 -13.93 4.18 13.79
CA LYS A 88 -13.07 5.34 13.53
C LYS A 88 -11.59 5.09 13.87
N VAL A 89 -11.30 4.24 14.87
CA VAL A 89 -9.92 3.83 15.17
C VAL A 89 -9.27 3.13 13.97
N SER A 90 -9.95 2.15 13.36
CA SER A 90 -9.43 1.46 12.18
C SER A 90 -9.47 2.31 10.91
N ASP A 91 -10.38 3.28 10.82
CA ASP A 91 -10.51 4.16 9.67
C ASP A 91 -9.30 5.07 9.47
N LEU A 92 -8.52 5.34 10.52
CA LEU A 92 -7.28 6.11 10.44
C LEU A 92 -6.07 5.30 9.98
N PHE A 93 -6.14 3.96 9.98
CA PHE A 93 -4.99 3.13 9.65
C PHE A 93 -4.85 2.92 8.14
N VAL A 94 -3.73 3.33 7.53
CA VAL A 94 -3.46 3.11 6.09
C VAL A 94 -2.75 1.77 5.89
N TYR A 95 -3.43 0.80 5.27
CA TYR A 95 -2.86 -0.51 4.98
C TYR A 95 -3.62 -1.24 3.86
N ASN A 96 -2.92 -2.13 3.17
CA ASN A 96 -3.53 -3.14 2.33
C ASN A 96 -3.82 -4.40 3.13
N ALA A 97 -4.98 -5.00 2.90
CA ALA A 97 -5.42 -6.22 3.57
C ALA A 97 -5.28 -7.45 2.66
N PHE A 98 -4.84 -8.57 3.23
CA PHE A 98 -4.70 -9.84 2.50
C PHE A 98 -5.21 -11.02 3.33
N ALA A 99 -6.13 -11.79 2.76
CA ALA A 99 -6.79 -12.92 3.40
C ALA A 99 -7.29 -12.55 4.81
N ARG A 100 -7.22 -13.51 5.74
CA ARG A 100 -7.77 -13.39 7.09
C ARG A 100 -6.99 -12.44 8.02
N GLN A 101 -5.67 -12.41 7.89
CA GLN A 101 -4.78 -11.70 8.83
C GLN A 101 -3.70 -10.87 8.17
N GLY A 102 -3.36 -11.16 6.90
CA GLY A 102 -2.32 -10.45 6.18
C GLY A 102 -2.65 -8.97 6.07
N TRP A 103 -1.60 -8.17 6.21
CA TRP A 103 -1.64 -6.73 6.11
C TRP A 103 -0.26 -6.21 5.75
N MET A 104 -0.21 -5.04 5.14
CA MET A 104 1.04 -4.31 4.97
C MET A 104 0.75 -2.81 4.80
N VAL A 105 1.62 -1.95 5.35
CA VAL A 105 1.54 -0.51 5.10
C VAL A 105 2.18 -0.23 3.74
N PRO A 106 1.45 0.32 2.77
CA PRO A 106 2.03 0.60 1.46
C PRO A 106 3.24 1.53 1.57
N ASN A 107 4.15 1.43 0.60
CA ASN A 107 5.29 2.33 0.53
C ASN A 107 4.84 3.79 0.37
N GLN A 108 5.74 4.74 0.67
CA GLN A 108 5.44 6.16 0.79
C GLN A 108 5.13 6.88 -0.54
N TYR A 109 4.88 6.13 -1.62
CA TYR A 109 4.41 6.72 -2.87
C TYR A 109 2.91 6.95 -2.79
N TRP A 110 2.50 8.21 -2.91
CA TRP A 110 1.10 8.57 -2.92
C TRP A 110 0.49 8.36 -4.30
N THR A 111 0.27 7.10 -4.69
CA THR A 111 -0.32 6.74 -5.98
C THR A 111 -1.26 5.54 -5.84
N PRO A 112 -2.33 5.40 -6.65
CA PRO A 112 -3.32 4.35 -6.42
C PRO A 112 -2.77 2.93 -6.61
N GLY A 113 -1.70 2.75 -7.38
CA GLY A 113 -1.10 1.43 -7.60
C GLY A 113 -0.49 0.79 -6.34
N VAL A 114 -0.05 1.59 -5.37
CA VAL A 114 0.41 1.06 -4.06
C VAL A 114 -0.72 0.49 -3.22
N PHE A 115 -1.97 0.78 -3.61
CA PHE A 115 -3.20 0.26 -3.00
C PHE A 115 -3.89 -0.77 -3.90
N ALA A 116 -3.23 -1.19 -4.99
CA ALA A 116 -3.80 -2.13 -5.93
C ALA A 116 -4.00 -3.51 -5.31
N PRO A 117 -5.02 -4.26 -5.77
CA PRO A 117 -5.28 -5.61 -5.30
C PRO A 117 -4.34 -6.64 -5.95
N MET A 118 -3.02 -6.47 -5.80
CA MET A 118 -2.06 -7.47 -6.22
C MET A 118 -1.96 -8.60 -5.21
N ALA A 119 -1.60 -9.78 -5.69
CA ALA A 119 -1.42 -10.97 -4.85
C ALA A 119 -0.25 -10.85 -3.86
N ILE A 120 0.75 -10.02 -4.17
CA ILE A 120 1.92 -9.78 -3.32
C ILE A 120 2.15 -8.26 -3.25
N MET A 121 1.83 -7.68 -2.10
CA MET A 121 2.09 -6.28 -1.78
C MET A 121 3.28 -6.15 -0.81
N GLY A 122 3.98 -5.02 -0.83
CA GLY A 122 5.23 -4.80 -0.08
C GLY A 122 6.51 -5.05 -0.87
N LYS A 123 6.37 -5.64 -2.07
CA LYS A 123 7.34 -5.50 -3.15
C LYS A 123 6.81 -4.51 -4.19
N TYR A 124 7.68 -4.10 -5.10
CA TYR A 124 7.32 -3.18 -6.18
C TYR A 124 6.68 -3.89 -7.38
N TYR A 125 5.88 -4.92 -7.13
CA TYR A 125 5.13 -5.68 -8.14
C TYR A 125 3.88 -4.93 -8.63
N MET A 126 3.87 -3.61 -8.47
CA MET A 126 2.81 -2.70 -8.85
C MET A 126 3.43 -1.44 -9.45
N SER A 127 2.63 -0.68 -10.18
CA SER A 127 3.00 0.64 -10.68
C SER A 127 2.89 1.67 -9.57
N TYR A 128 3.94 2.45 -9.40
CA TYR A 128 3.97 3.61 -8.51
C TYR A 128 4.22 4.89 -9.30
N GLY A 129 3.88 4.89 -10.60
CA GLY A 129 3.88 6.07 -11.45
C GLY A 129 2.96 7.16 -10.89
N ARG A 130 3.34 8.42 -11.10
CA ARG A 130 2.59 9.59 -10.60
C ARG A 130 1.55 10.08 -11.59
N GLU A 131 1.50 9.52 -12.79
CA GLU A 131 0.53 9.79 -13.83
C GLU A 131 -0.84 9.18 -13.50
N PHE A 132 -1.91 9.79 -14.00
CA PHE A 132 -3.23 9.21 -13.92
C PHE A 132 -3.36 8.12 -14.99
N LEU A 133 -3.80 6.94 -14.55
CA LEU A 133 -4.25 5.86 -15.41
C LEU A 133 -5.69 5.51 -15.00
N PRO A 134 -6.62 5.32 -15.95
CA PRO A 134 -7.92 4.71 -15.64
C PRO A 134 -7.71 3.39 -14.88
N PRO A 135 -8.54 3.05 -13.88
CA PRO A 135 -8.23 1.97 -12.94
C PRO A 135 -8.02 0.61 -13.61
N ARG A 136 -8.76 0.29 -14.69
CA ARG A 136 -8.53 -0.95 -15.45
C ARG A 136 -7.17 -0.98 -16.13
N GLU A 137 -6.73 0.14 -16.71
CA GLU A 137 -5.39 0.26 -17.30
C GLU A 137 -4.30 0.28 -16.24
N LEU A 138 -4.55 0.90 -15.08
CA LEU A 138 -3.65 0.79 -13.93
C LEU A 138 -3.49 -0.67 -13.47
N GLY A 139 -4.59 -1.43 -13.43
CA GLY A 139 -4.56 -2.86 -13.16
C GLY A 139 -3.67 -3.63 -14.12
N LYS A 140 -3.79 -3.36 -15.42
CA LYS A 140 -2.92 -3.93 -16.46
C LYS A 140 -1.46 -3.53 -16.23
N GLU A 141 -1.19 -2.27 -15.90
CA GLU A 141 0.18 -1.83 -15.67
C GLU A 141 0.80 -2.49 -14.43
N ASN A 142 0.02 -2.66 -13.36
CA ASN A 142 0.46 -3.43 -12.19
C ASN A 142 0.84 -4.87 -12.57
N ALA A 143 0.04 -5.53 -13.40
CA ALA A 143 0.37 -6.86 -13.92
C ALA A 143 1.67 -6.89 -14.74
N ARG A 144 1.89 -5.90 -15.62
CA ARG A 144 3.16 -5.77 -16.36
C ARG A 144 4.35 -5.53 -15.43
N ARG A 145 4.17 -4.77 -14.35
CA ARG A 145 5.21 -4.58 -13.32
C ARG A 145 5.53 -5.85 -12.59
N MET A 146 4.52 -6.60 -12.16
CA MET A 146 4.72 -7.90 -11.52
C MET A 146 5.56 -8.85 -12.38
N LEU A 147 5.27 -8.97 -13.68
CA LEU A 147 6.04 -9.85 -14.58
C LEU A 147 7.53 -9.50 -14.62
N LYS A 148 7.85 -8.22 -14.81
CA LYS A 148 9.26 -7.81 -14.92
C LYS A 148 9.99 -7.82 -13.58
N GLU A 149 9.34 -7.39 -12.50
CA GLU A 149 9.96 -7.40 -11.17
C GLU A 149 10.12 -8.83 -10.64
N LEU A 150 9.21 -9.76 -10.96
CA LEU A 150 9.37 -11.19 -10.68
C LEU A 150 10.55 -11.79 -11.44
N MET A 151 10.77 -11.36 -12.69
CA MET A 151 11.94 -11.76 -13.48
C MET A 151 13.25 -11.30 -12.83
N LEU A 152 13.32 -10.04 -12.39
CA LEU A 152 14.50 -9.51 -11.69
C LEU A 152 14.75 -10.28 -10.38
N ASP A 153 13.71 -10.46 -9.56
CA ASP A 153 13.80 -11.15 -8.28
C ASP A 153 14.23 -12.62 -8.44
N ASN A 154 13.69 -13.33 -9.44
CA ASN A 154 14.06 -14.74 -9.68
C ASN A 154 15.51 -14.89 -10.14
N LEU A 155 16.07 -13.89 -10.83
CA LEU A 155 17.47 -13.90 -11.26
C LEU A 155 18.41 -13.28 -10.19
N GLY A 156 17.87 -12.83 -9.05
CA GLY A 156 18.65 -12.20 -7.99
C GLY A 156 19.22 -10.83 -8.38
N PHE A 157 18.64 -10.17 -9.39
CA PHE A 157 19.10 -8.84 -9.81
C PHE A 157 18.50 -7.76 -8.92
N CYS A 158 19.37 -6.87 -8.44
CA CYS A 158 18.92 -5.74 -7.65
C CYS A 158 17.95 -4.87 -8.46
N ARG A 159 16.78 -4.59 -7.87
CA ARG A 159 15.73 -3.72 -8.42
C ARG A 159 16.23 -2.36 -8.92
N PHE A 160 17.32 -1.82 -8.38
CA PHE A 160 17.87 -0.54 -8.86
C PHE A 160 18.38 -0.60 -10.31
N HIS A 161 18.46 -1.80 -10.89
CA HIS A 161 18.77 -2.00 -12.31
C HIS A 161 17.52 -2.12 -13.20
N ARG A 162 16.32 -1.83 -12.68
CA ARG A 162 15.08 -1.75 -13.45
C ARG A 162 15.21 -0.88 -14.71
N ALA A 163 14.25 -1.04 -15.63
CA ALA A 163 14.28 -0.53 -17.00
C ALA A 163 15.37 -1.20 -17.85
N TRP A 164 16.66 -0.94 -17.63
CA TRP A 164 17.69 -1.46 -18.52
C TRP A 164 17.92 -2.98 -18.36
N ALA A 165 17.91 -3.50 -17.13
CA ALA A 165 18.13 -4.93 -16.91
C ALA A 165 16.94 -5.76 -17.40
N GLU A 166 15.73 -5.19 -17.36
CA GLU A 166 14.52 -5.88 -17.81
C GLU A 166 14.64 -6.35 -19.26
N ASP A 167 15.28 -5.55 -20.12
CA ASP A 167 15.45 -5.87 -21.54
C ASP A 167 16.65 -6.79 -21.79
N LEU A 168 17.70 -6.72 -20.97
CA LEU A 168 18.93 -7.50 -21.13
C LEU A 168 18.87 -8.89 -20.47
N LEU A 169 18.14 -9.05 -19.37
CA LEU A 169 18.11 -10.31 -18.60
C LEU A 169 17.68 -11.53 -19.44
N PRO A 170 16.66 -11.45 -20.32
CA PRO A 170 16.31 -12.55 -21.20
C PRO A 170 17.46 -12.96 -22.13
N GLU A 171 18.22 -11.98 -22.65
CA GLU A 171 19.39 -12.24 -23.50
C GLU A 171 20.55 -12.85 -22.70
N ILE A 172 20.77 -12.42 -21.46
CA ILE A 172 21.77 -13.01 -20.57
C ILE A 172 21.44 -14.48 -20.28
N VAL A 173 20.18 -14.78 -19.99
CA VAL A 173 19.70 -16.16 -19.80
C VAL A 173 19.91 -16.98 -21.06
N GLU A 174 19.65 -16.41 -22.25
CA GLU A 174 19.92 -17.09 -23.51
C GLU A 174 21.41 -17.41 -23.68
N LYS A 175 22.28 -16.42 -23.47
CA LYS A 175 23.73 -16.59 -23.69
C LYS A 175 24.38 -17.57 -22.72
N ILE A 176 23.89 -17.65 -21.49
CA ILE A 176 24.47 -18.51 -20.45
C ILE A 176 23.83 -19.91 -20.46
N PHE A 177 22.52 -20.00 -20.66
CA PHE A 177 21.75 -21.23 -20.44
C PHE A 177 20.98 -21.73 -21.68
N GLY A 178 20.87 -20.93 -22.75
CA GLY A 178 20.16 -21.31 -23.98
C GLY A 178 18.67 -21.58 -23.79
N CYS A 179 18.04 -20.92 -22.81
CA CYS A 179 16.68 -21.24 -22.38
C CYS A 179 15.76 -20.02 -22.20
N LYS A 180 16.01 -18.92 -22.91
CA LYS A 180 15.24 -17.66 -22.78
C LYS A 180 13.73 -17.87 -22.86
N ASP A 181 13.25 -18.59 -23.88
CA ASP A 181 11.82 -18.77 -24.07
C ASP A 181 11.18 -19.61 -22.97
N ALA A 182 11.90 -20.64 -22.50
CA ALA A 182 11.44 -21.46 -21.37
C ALA A 182 11.38 -20.63 -20.07
N PHE A 183 12.37 -19.77 -19.84
CA PHE A 183 12.42 -18.84 -18.72
C PHE A 183 11.27 -17.83 -18.75
N LEU A 184 11.04 -17.15 -19.87
CA LEU A 184 9.95 -16.17 -20.00
C LEU A 184 8.57 -16.82 -19.81
N ARG A 185 8.37 -18.03 -20.37
CA ARG A 185 7.16 -18.83 -20.11
C ARG A 185 7.01 -19.16 -18.62
N ALA A 186 8.08 -19.56 -17.95
CA ALA A 186 8.05 -19.87 -16.53
C ALA A 186 7.70 -18.64 -15.67
N ILE A 187 8.23 -17.45 -16.00
CA ILE A 187 7.85 -16.19 -15.34
C ILE A 187 6.36 -15.90 -15.51
N SER A 188 5.84 -15.98 -16.74
CA SER A 188 4.42 -15.74 -17.03
C SER A 188 3.50 -16.70 -16.26
N LEU A 189 3.78 -18.01 -16.33
CA LEU A 189 3.02 -19.03 -15.59
C LEU A 189 3.09 -18.84 -14.08
N THR A 190 4.27 -18.47 -13.55
CA THR A 190 4.44 -18.23 -12.12
C THR A 190 3.64 -17.01 -11.67
N ALA A 191 3.70 -15.91 -12.42
CA ALA A 191 2.91 -14.73 -12.12
C ALA A 191 1.40 -15.03 -12.17
N SER A 192 0.94 -15.78 -13.17
CA SER A 192 -0.44 -16.21 -13.28
C SER A 192 -0.89 -17.06 -12.09
N ARG A 193 -0.09 -18.05 -11.69
CA ARG A 193 -0.39 -18.91 -10.54
C ARG A 193 -0.42 -18.15 -9.23
N ILE A 194 0.48 -17.19 -9.03
CA ILE A 194 0.45 -16.30 -7.86
C ILE A 194 -0.85 -15.49 -7.85
N THR A 195 -1.23 -14.91 -8.99
CA THR A 195 -2.47 -14.12 -9.13
C THR A 195 -3.74 -14.96 -8.97
N SER A 196 -3.74 -16.23 -9.41
CA SER A 196 -4.88 -17.15 -9.22
C SER A 196 -5.19 -17.42 -7.74
N ARG A 197 -4.21 -17.23 -6.85
CA ARG A 197 -4.33 -17.37 -5.39
C ARG A 197 -4.44 -16.03 -4.68
N ASN A 198 -4.70 -14.95 -5.41
CA ASN A 198 -4.86 -13.63 -4.85
C ASN A 198 -6.04 -13.61 -3.87
N ALA A 199 -5.74 -13.27 -2.62
CA ALA A 199 -6.72 -13.11 -1.55
C ALA A 199 -6.70 -11.67 -1.01
N SER A 200 -6.34 -10.69 -1.84
CA SER A 200 -6.46 -9.27 -1.51
C SER A 200 -7.90 -8.94 -1.09
N VAL A 201 -8.02 -8.05 -0.12
CA VAL A 201 -9.31 -7.61 0.42
C VAL A 201 -9.50 -6.15 0.05
N PHE A 202 -10.73 -5.77 -0.29
CA PHE A 202 -11.09 -4.38 -0.50
C PHE A 202 -10.66 -3.50 0.69
N TRP A 203 -10.35 -2.24 0.42
CA TRP A 203 -9.83 -1.30 1.41
C TRP A 203 -10.74 -1.21 2.64
N GLU A 204 -10.18 -1.57 3.81
CA GLU A 204 -10.95 -1.65 5.05
C GLU A 204 -11.03 -0.32 5.80
N SER A 205 -10.16 0.66 5.48
CA SER A 205 -10.06 1.94 6.20
C SER A 205 -10.41 3.13 5.32
N GLU A 206 -11.15 4.08 5.90
CA GLU A 206 -11.52 5.34 5.25
C GLU A 206 -10.29 6.13 4.77
N ARG A 207 -9.21 6.15 5.55
CA ARG A 207 -7.99 6.87 5.18
C ARG A 207 -7.38 6.33 3.88
N THR A 208 -7.51 5.04 3.60
CA THR A 208 -7.04 4.47 2.33
C THR A 208 -7.85 5.01 1.14
N LEU A 209 -9.17 5.18 1.31
CA LEU A 209 -10.02 5.81 0.30
C LEU A 209 -9.65 7.28 0.12
N ASP A 210 -9.40 8.00 1.21
CA ASP A 210 -8.97 9.41 1.16
C ASP A 210 -7.66 9.58 0.39
N MET A 211 -6.70 8.66 0.56
CA MET A 211 -5.43 8.68 -0.17
C MET A 211 -5.66 8.60 -1.68
N VAL A 212 -6.49 7.66 -2.13
CA VAL A 212 -6.79 7.50 -3.56
C VAL A 212 -7.56 8.70 -4.09
N PHE A 213 -8.60 9.15 -3.38
CA PHE A 213 -9.39 10.30 -3.81
C PHE A 213 -8.57 11.59 -3.89
N THR A 214 -7.72 11.84 -2.90
CA THR A 214 -6.84 13.01 -2.87
C THR A 214 -5.84 12.98 -4.02
N PHE A 215 -5.29 11.81 -4.36
CA PHE A 215 -4.46 11.67 -5.56
C PHE A 215 -5.22 12.10 -6.82
N LEU A 216 -6.44 11.59 -7.02
CA LEU A 216 -7.26 11.94 -8.20
C LEU A 216 -7.57 13.45 -8.25
N LYS A 217 -7.94 14.04 -7.11
CA LYS A 217 -8.14 15.49 -7.01
C LYS A 217 -6.89 16.27 -7.37
N ASN A 218 -5.73 15.89 -6.82
CA ASN A 218 -4.47 16.58 -7.09
C ASN A 218 -4.09 16.52 -8.58
N GLN A 219 -4.37 15.41 -9.27
CA GLN A 219 -4.15 15.31 -10.71
C GLN A 219 -4.93 16.37 -11.49
N LYS A 220 -6.19 16.61 -11.11
CA LYS A 220 -7.05 17.61 -11.74
C LYS A 220 -6.69 19.03 -11.30
N ASP A 221 -6.65 19.27 -9.99
CA ASP A 221 -6.65 20.61 -9.40
C ASP A 221 -5.24 21.22 -9.32
N ILE A 222 -4.21 20.39 -9.12
CA ILE A 222 -2.82 20.84 -8.97
C ILE A 222 -2.02 20.63 -10.26
N HIS A 223 -2.16 19.45 -10.87
CA HIS A 223 -1.40 19.09 -12.06
C HIS A 223 -2.11 19.43 -13.38
N GLY A 224 -3.37 19.88 -13.32
CA GLY A 224 -4.12 20.35 -14.49
C GLY A 224 -4.39 19.28 -15.55
N VAL A 225 -4.35 17.99 -15.18
CA VAL A 225 -4.56 16.87 -16.10
C VAL A 225 -5.97 16.94 -16.70
N GLN A 226 -6.04 17.07 -18.02
CA GLN A 226 -7.31 17.08 -18.76
C GLN A 226 -7.61 15.66 -19.25
N ASN A 227 -8.51 14.96 -18.58
CA ASN A 227 -8.92 13.61 -18.93
C ASN A 227 -10.36 13.34 -18.47
N GLU A 228 -11.20 12.79 -19.36
CA GLU A 228 -12.62 12.54 -19.09
C GLU A 228 -12.84 11.46 -18.03
N ASP A 229 -12.05 10.36 -18.05
CA ASP A 229 -12.12 9.32 -17.02
C ASP A 229 -11.72 9.88 -15.65
N LEU A 230 -10.68 10.72 -15.59
CA LEU A 230 -10.28 11.38 -14.35
C LEU A 230 -11.42 12.24 -13.79
N ASN A 231 -12.07 13.04 -14.64
CA ASN A 231 -13.21 13.86 -14.24
C ASN A 231 -14.35 13.00 -13.71
N HIS A 232 -14.70 11.92 -14.42
CA HIS A 232 -15.71 10.95 -13.99
C HIS A 232 -15.40 10.38 -12.61
N TRP A 233 -14.17 9.90 -12.38
CA TRP A 233 -13.80 9.34 -11.09
C TRP A 233 -13.80 10.37 -9.97
N VAL A 234 -13.26 11.58 -10.20
CA VAL A 234 -13.30 12.66 -9.19
C VAL A 234 -14.74 12.99 -8.79
N GLU A 235 -15.65 13.12 -9.76
CA GLU A 235 -17.06 13.38 -9.52
C GLU A 235 -17.76 12.22 -8.81
N PHE A 236 -17.45 10.98 -9.18
CA PHE A 236 -18.03 9.81 -8.55
C PHE A 236 -17.57 9.69 -7.08
N PHE A 237 -16.28 9.84 -6.79
CA PHE A 237 -15.77 9.86 -5.42
C PHE A 237 -16.36 11.00 -4.58
N ALA A 238 -16.59 12.18 -5.18
CA ALA A 238 -17.23 13.30 -4.49
C ALA A 238 -18.71 13.03 -4.16
N ARG A 239 -19.42 12.32 -5.04
CA ARG A 239 -20.84 11.98 -4.87
C ARG A 239 -21.06 10.83 -3.89
N ASP A 240 -20.31 9.74 -4.07
CA ASP A 240 -20.38 8.54 -3.24
C ASP A 240 -18.99 7.87 -3.16
N LYS A 241 -18.24 8.28 -2.14
CA LYS A 241 -16.85 7.82 -1.94
C LYS A 241 -16.75 6.31 -1.77
N SER A 242 -17.70 5.69 -1.08
CA SER A 242 -17.67 4.25 -0.81
C SER A 242 -17.90 3.44 -2.08
N ALA A 243 -18.94 3.79 -2.85
CA ALA A 243 -19.23 3.12 -4.11
C ALA A 243 -18.12 3.34 -5.15
N ALA A 244 -17.64 4.58 -5.29
CA ALA A 244 -16.56 4.90 -6.22
C ALA A 244 -15.26 4.16 -5.89
N ALA A 245 -14.90 4.09 -4.61
CA ALA A 245 -13.72 3.33 -4.19
C ALA A 245 -13.84 1.84 -4.49
N TYR A 246 -15.01 1.24 -4.23
CA TYR A 246 -15.27 -0.15 -4.52
C TYR A 246 -15.13 -0.45 -6.01
N GLU A 247 -15.78 0.34 -6.86
CA GLU A 247 -15.68 0.19 -8.32
C GLU A 247 -14.24 0.42 -8.82
N PHE A 248 -13.55 1.45 -8.32
CA PHE A 248 -12.16 1.73 -8.70
C PHE A 248 -11.22 0.56 -8.37
N TRP A 249 -11.39 -0.04 -7.19
CA TRP A 249 -10.64 -1.23 -6.77
C TRP A 249 -10.92 -2.44 -7.66
N TYR A 250 -12.18 -2.69 -8.01
CA TYR A 250 -12.55 -3.82 -8.87
C TYR A 250 -12.15 -3.62 -10.34
N GLU A 251 -12.14 -2.40 -10.85
CA GLU A 251 -11.60 -2.11 -12.19
C GLU A 251 -10.09 -2.41 -12.25
N MET A 252 -9.31 -2.02 -11.23
CA MET A 252 -7.91 -2.46 -11.12
C MET A 252 -7.80 -3.97 -11.07
N HIS A 253 -8.63 -4.63 -10.26
CA HIS A 253 -8.63 -6.09 -10.16
C HIS A 253 -8.92 -6.77 -11.51
N LYS A 254 -9.91 -6.29 -12.28
CA LYS A 254 -10.22 -6.79 -13.63
C LYS A 254 -9.01 -6.66 -14.56
N GLY A 255 -8.38 -5.49 -14.59
CA GLY A 255 -7.18 -5.25 -15.41
C GLY A 255 -6.01 -6.17 -15.07
N ILE A 256 -5.80 -6.47 -13.78
CA ILE A 256 -4.77 -7.43 -13.34
C ILE A 256 -5.09 -8.83 -13.89
N HIS A 257 -6.34 -9.28 -13.74
CA HIS A 257 -6.77 -10.59 -14.23
C HIS A 257 -6.71 -10.72 -15.74
N GLU A 258 -6.98 -9.66 -16.50
CA GLU A 258 -6.87 -9.69 -17.97
C GLU A 258 -5.48 -10.06 -18.46
N LEU A 259 -4.43 -9.61 -17.78
CA LEU A 259 -3.04 -9.88 -18.20
C LEU A 259 -2.39 -11.08 -17.53
N LEU A 260 -2.86 -11.51 -16.35
CA LEU A 260 -2.25 -12.60 -15.58
C LEU A 260 -3.10 -13.88 -15.55
N ARG A 261 -4.01 -14.07 -16.51
CA ARG A 261 -4.67 -15.37 -16.73
C ARG A 261 -3.70 -16.38 -17.33
N GLU A 262 -3.87 -17.65 -16.95
CA GLU A 262 -3.04 -18.74 -17.47
C GLU A 262 -3.28 -18.98 -18.97
N PHE A 263 -4.52 -18.72 -19.41
CA PHE A 263 -4.96 -18.82 -20.80
C PHE A 263 -5.62 -17.49 -21.20
N PRO A 264 -4.87 -16.53 -21.77
CA PRO A 264 -5.46 -15.35 -22.38
C PRO A 264 -6.17 -15.75 -23.68
N ASP A 265 -7.37 -15.20 -23.91
CA ASP A 265 -8.12 -15.32 -25.17
C ASP A 265 -7.40 -14.61 -26.34
#